data_AF-A0A7R9B8L6-F1
#
_entry.id   AF-A0A7R9B8L6-F1
#
_cell.length_a   1.000
_cell.length_b   1.000
_cell.length_c   1.000
_cell.angle_alpha   90.00
_cell.angle_beta   90.00
_cell.angle_gamma   90.00
#
_symmetry.space_group_name_H-M   'P 1'
#
loop_
_entity.id
_entity.type
_entity.pdbx_description
1 polymer ?
#
loop_
_entity_poly.entity_id
_entity_poly.type
_entity_poly.pdbx_seq_one_letter_code
_entity_poly.pdbx_strand_id
1 'polypeptide(L)'
;MIFSEMRKDEYCVGREGCDLILPEKTANVSRKHFSVSRVDGRIVLKDWSLNGTYVNGTEVGKDRTVPLRHNDLIALVSPEMKTFVFMTTKDAKGHHDYHPDEVKEKYLVSFVIGEGGYGQVSLVFDKKTRKKYALKYVEKDPEIEDSLMMEVKILQQLDHPFVIHFKELINTSDSLCILLEMMEGGDLYARIDPENTLTEDTLKLIFFQTVSAVKYLHDQGITHRDLKVSLSFEP
;
A
#
# COMPACT_ATOMS: atom_id res chain seq x y z
N MET A 1 2.80 -3.45 -12.15
CA MET A 1 3.86 -3.38 -11.12
C MET A 1 4.66 -4.66 -11.19
N ILE A 2 5.98 -4.58 -11.31
CA ILE A 2 6.86 -5.76 -11.38
C ILE A 2 7.49 -5.96 -10.00
N PHE A 3 7.31 -7.14 -9.41
CA PHE A 3 8.06 -7.51 -8.21
C PHE A 3 9.33 -8.24 -8.63
N SER A 4 10.48 -7.70 -8.24
CA SER A 4 11.75 -8.38 -8.36
C SER A 4 12.21 -8.78 -6.97
N GLU A 5 12.23 -10.08 -6.71
CA GLU A 5 12.78 -10.59 -5.46
C GLU A 5 14.31 -10.57 -5.54
N MET A 6 14.94 -9.91 -4.58
CA MET A 6 16.38 -9.79 -4.50
C MET A 6 16.99 -10.97 -3.73
N ARG A 7 17.50 -11.97 -4.46
CA ARG A 7 18.15 -13.19 -3.94
C ARG A 7 19.69 -13.17 -4.05
N LYS A 8 20.25 -12.36 -4.94
CA LYS A 8 21.69 -12.07 -5.06
C LYS A 8 22.13 -10.94 -4.12
N ASP A 9 23.43 -10.87 -3.85
CA ASP A 9 24.03 -9.80 -3.05
C ASP A 9 24.06 -8.44 -3.76
N GLU A 10 23.96 -8.42 -5.09
CA GLU A 10 23.86 -7.22 -5.91
C GLU A 10 22.89 -7.44 -7.08
N TYR A 11 22.11 -6.41 -7.39
CA TYR A 11 21.26 -6.31 -8.57
C TYR A 11 21.54 -5.01 -9.31
N CYS A 12 21.88 -5.11 -10.59
CA CYS A 12 21.88 -3.94 -11.48
C CYS A 12 20.46 -3.66 -12.00
N VAL A 13 20.13 -2.37 -12.10
CA VAL A 13 18.96 -1.87 -12.80
C VAL A 13 19.38 -0.90 -13.91
N GLY A 14 18.81 -1.05 -15.10
CA GLY A 14 19.07 -0.13 -16.20
C GLY A 14 18.32 -0.52 -17.47
N ARG A 15 18.64 0.14 -18.59
CA ARG A 15 17.99 -0.15 -19.87
C ARG A 15 18.55 -1.38 -20.60
N GLU A 16 19.75 -1.86 -20.23
CA GLU A 16 20.40 -2.98 -20.92
C GLU A 16 21.51 -3.61 -20.06
N GLY A 17 21.70 -4.94 -20.15
CA GLY A 17 22.86 -5.61 -19.53
C GLY A 17 22.86 -5.61 -18.00
N CYS A 18 21.67 -5.59 -17.39
CA CYS A 18 21.43 -5.57 -15.95
C CYS A 18 20.44 -6.67 -15.55
N ASP A 19 20.39 -7.00 -14.26
CA ASP A 19 19.48 -8.02 -13.71
C ASP A 19 18.01 -7.63 -13.89
N LEU A 20 17.71 -6.33 -13.73
CA LEU A 20 16.40 -5.77 -14.03
C LEU A 20 16.51 -4.78 -15.18
N ILE A 21 15.92 -5.17 -16.31
CA ILE A 21 15.86 -4.36 -17.52
C ILE A 21 14.54 -3.59 -17.55
N LEU A 22 14.63 -2.27 -17.61
CA LEU A 22 13.48 -1.39 -17.72
C LEU A 22 12.88 -1.47 -19.15
N PRO A 23 11.54 -1.50 -19.30
CA PRO A 23 10.91 -1.56 -20.62
C PRO A 23 11.25 -0.33 -21.48
N GLU A 24 11.31 -0.51 -22.81
CA GLU A 24 11.93 0.34 -23.84
C GLU A 24 11.54 1.84 -23.93
N LYS A 25 10.71 2.38 -23.03
CA LYS A 25 10.27 3.79 -23.05
C LYS A 25 11.16 4.76 -22.27
N THR A 26 12.35 4.35 -21.84
CA THR A 26 13.22 5.14 -20.96
C THR A 26 14.55 5.51 -21.64
N ALA A 27 14.50 6.19 -22.80
CA ALA A 27 15.72 6.60 -23.52
C ALA A 27 16.73 7.38 -22.63
N ASN A 28 16.22 8.11 -21.64
CA ASN A 28 16.99 8.91 -20.69
C ASN A 28 17.54 8.09 -19.49
N VAL A 29 17.30 6.79 -19.43
CA VAL A 29 17.87 5.90 -18.42
C VAL A 29 19.18 5.32 -18.94
N SER A 30 20.25 5.40 -18.15
CA SER A 30 21.55 4.78 -18.44
C SER A 30 21.45 3.25 -18.64
N ARG A 31 22.39 2.69 -19.44
CA ARG A 31 22.55 1.23 -19.63
C ARG A 31 22.59 0.49 -18.30
N LYS A 32 23.49 0.94 -17.42
CA LYS A 32 23.48 0.64 -15.98
C LYS A 32 23.13 1.93 -15.26
N HIS A 33 21.99 1.98 -14.59
CA HIS A 33 21.46 3.20 -13.99
C HIS A 33 21.80 3.28 -12.51
N PHE A 34 21.44 2.24 -11.76
CA PHE A 34 21.85 2.08 -10.37
C PHE A 34 22.05 0.59 -10.07
N SER A 35 22.71 0.29 -8.96
CA SER A 35 22.65 -1.06 -8.37
C SER A 35 22.15 -0.99 -6.94
N VAL A 36 21.48 -2.06 -6.52
CA VAL A 36 21.14 -2.28 -5.11
C VAL A 36 21.93 -3.48 -4.63
N SER A 37 22.66 -3.31 -3.54
CA SER A 37 23.51 -4.35 -2.98
C SER A 37 23.46 -4.40 -1.47
N ARG A 38 23.88 -5.54 -0.92
CA ARG A 38 24.05 -5.73 0.52
C ARG A 38 25.51 -5.46 0.91
N VAL A 39 25.72 -4.46 1.77
CA VAL A 39 27.04 -4.09 2.30
C VAL A 39 26.94 -4.04 3.82
N ASP A 40 27.76 -4.85 4.50
CA ASP A 40 27.81 -4.94 5.98
C ASP A 40 26.44 -5.13 6.64
N GLY A 41 25.61 -6.00 6.06
CA GLY A 41 24.27 -6.30 6.56
C GLY A 41 23.21 -5.23 6.26
N ARG A 42 23.60 -4.09 5.67
CA ARG A 42 22.69 -3.02 5.23
C ARG A 42 22.46 -3.11 3.73
N ILE A 43 21.29 -2.68 3.27
CA ILE A 43 20.98 -2.61 1.85
C ILE A 43 21.23 -1.17 1.41
N VAL A 44 21.99 -1.02 0.32
CA VAL A 44 22.40 0.28 -0.21
C VAL A 44 22.07 0.38 -1.69
N LEU A 45 21.78 1.59 -2.15
CA LEU A 45 21.68 1.94 -3.56
C LEU A 45 22.92 2.71 -3.96
N LYS A 46 23.55 2.30 -5.07
CA LYS A 46 24.63 3.03 -5.72
C LYS A 46 24.17 3.57 -7.07
N ASP A 47 24.31 4.88 -7.25
CA ASP A 47 23.90 5.57 -8.47
C ASP A 47 25.05 5.62 -9.49
N TRP A 48 24.78 5.12 -10.71
CA TRP A 48 25.70 5.17 -11.86
C TRP A 48 25.13 6.03 -13.01
N SER A 49 23.99 6.66 -12.78
CA SER A 49 23.19 7.30 -13.82
C SER A 49 23.84 8.59 -14.32
N LEU A 50 23.46 8.97 -15.55
CA LEU A 50 23.83 10.27 -16.12
C LEU A 50 22.81 11.35 -15.79
N ASN A 51 21.54 10.97 -15.69
CA ASN A 51 20.40 11.87 -15.53
C ASN A 51 19.78 11.83 -14.12
N GLY A 52 20.44 11.17 -13.17
CA GLY A 52 20.06 11.16 -11.76
C GLY A 52 19.21 9.96 -11.36
N THR A 53 19.58 9.38 -10.21
CA THR A 53 18.72 8.52 -9.39
C THR A 53 18.30 9.29 -8.14
N TYR A 54 17.02 9.20 -7.78
CA TYR A 54 16.46 9.90 -6.62
C TYR A 54 15.89 8.89 -5.64
N VAL A 55 16.17 9.07 -4.35
CA VAL A 55 15.57 8.30 -3.25
C VAL A 55 14.74 9.26 -2.39
N ASN A 56 13.44 8.99 -2.27
CA ASN A 56 12.47 9.85 -1.58
C ASN A 56 12.53 11.32 -2.05
N GLY A 57 12.72 11.53 -3.35
CA GLY A 57 12.81 12.86 -3.98
C GLY A 57 14.17 13.54 -3.86
N THR A 58 15.12 12.99 -3.10
CA THR A 58 16.48 13.54 -2.97
C THR A 58 17.40 12.87 -3.97
N GLU A 59 18.16 13.65 -4.74
CA GLU A 59 19.14 13.12 -5.69
C GLU A 59 20.28 12.41 -4.95
N VAL A 60 20.63 11.21 -5.40
CA VAL A 60 21.74 10.42 -4.83
C VAL A 60 23.07 10.96 -5.33
N GLY A 61 23.15 11.22 -6.64
CA GLY A 61 24.33 11.73 -7.33
C GLY A 61 25.22 10.60 -7.85
N LYS A 62 25.78 10.80 -9.04
CA LYS A 62 26.63 9.81 -9.71
C LYS A 62 27.81 9.36 -8.84
N ASP A 63 28.07 8.06 -8.84
CA ASP A 63 29.09 7.36 -8.06
C ASP A 63 28.90 7.42 -6.53
N ARG A 64 27.76 7.94 -6.05
CA ARG A 64 27.41 7.98 -4.64
C ARG A 64 26.57 6.77 -4.26
N THR A 65 26.63 6.46 -2.96
CA THR A 65 25.88 5.36 -2.34
C THR A 65 25.05 5.91 -1.19
N VAL A 66 23.80 5.46 -1.09
CA VAL A 66 22.89 5.78 0.02
C VAL A 66 22.29 4.50 0.61
N PRO A 67 22.00 4.44 1.91
CA PRO A 67 21.26 3.32 2.49
C PRO A 67 19.80 3.34 2.01
N LEU A 68 19.24 2.17 1.72
CA LEU A 68 17.81 1.99 1.47
C LEU A 68 17.10 1.46 2.71
N ARG A 69 15.89 1.97 2.95
CA ARG A 69 14.97 1.60 4.03
C ARG A 69 13.69 1.05 3.45
N HIS A 70 12.97 0.24 4.23
CA HIS A 70 11.65 -0.25 3.85
C HIS A 70 10.76 0.91 3.38
N ASN A 71 10.08 0.71 2.24
CA ASN A 71 9.23 1.69 1.57
C ASN A 71 9.92 2.90 0.92
N ASP A 72 11.26 2.92 0.80
CA ASP A 72 11.93 3.98 0.05
C ASP A 72 11.47 4.02 -1.42
N LEU A 73 11.08 5.20 -1.89
CA LEU A 73 10.69 5.46 -3.27
C LEU A 73 11.93 5.78 -4.10
N ILE A 74 12.14 5.02 -5.18
CA ILE A 74 13.24 5.25 -6.12
C ILE A 74 12.66 5.81 -7.41
N ALA A 75 13.09 7.02 -7.77
CA ALA A 75 12.75 7.69 -9.02
C ALA A 75 14.00 7.81 -9.91
N LEU A 76 13.78 7.84 -11.22
CA LEU A 76 14.85 7.86 -12.23
C LEU A 76 14.68 9.08 -13.12
N VAL A 77 15.76 9.72 -13.55
CA VAL A 77 15.74 10.88 -14.47
C VAL A 77 15.15 12.17 -13.87
N SER A 78 14.09 12.07 -13.07
CA SER A 78 13.52 13.17 -12.31
C SER A 78 12.87 12.65 -11.03
N PRO A 79 12.73 13.47 -9.97
CA PRO A 79 12.11 13.04 -8.71
C PRO A 79 10.62 12.68 -8.86
N GLU A 80 9.94 13.15 -9.91
CA GLU A 80 8.55 12.85 -10.22
C GLU A 80 8.35 11.46 -10.84
N MET A 81 9.37 10.91 -11.53
CA MET A 81 9.30 9.59 -12.18
C MET A 81 9.55 8.46 -11.17
N LYS A 82 8.66 8.33 -10.19
CA LYS A 82 8.67 7.25 -9.18
C LYS A 82 8.52 5.90 -9.88
N THR A 83 9.60 5.14 -9.92
CA THR A 83 9.69 3.90 -10.72
C THR A 83 9.65 2.65 -9.85
N PHE A 84 10.29 2.70 -8.68
CA PHE A 84 10.32 1.58 -7.74
C PHE A 84 9.94 2.00 -6.33
N VAL A 85 9.40 1.03 -5.58
CA VAL A 85 9.33 1.06 -4.13
C VAL A 85 10.27 -0.04 -3.65
N PHE A 86 11.25 0.29 -2.82
CA PHE A 86 12.09 -0.70 -2.19
C PHE A 86 11.37 -1.27 -0.96
N MET A 87 11.20 -2.59 -0.91
CA MET A 87 10.58 -3.27 0.23
C MET A 87 11.55 -4.31 0.78
N THR A 88 11.78 -4.29 2.10
CA THR A 88 12.48 -5.34 2.82
C THR A 88 11.54 -6.09 3.73
N THR A 89 11.75 -7.39 3.88
CA THR A 89 11.06 -8.26 4.86
C THR A 89 11.84 -8.37 6.17
N LYS A 90 13.00 -7.70 6.28
CA LYS A 90 13.89 -7.72 7.45
C LYS A 90 14.52 -6.34 7.55
N ASP A 91 14.01 -5.49 8.42
CA ASP A 91 14.68 -4.22 8.69
C ASP A 91 15.89 -4.46 9.62
N ALA A 92 17.00 -3.76 9.41
CA ALA A 92 18.26 -4.00 10.13
C ALA A 92 18.24 -3.53 11.60
N LYS A 93 17.09 -3.07 12.10
CA LYS A 93 16.89 -2.58 13.47
C LYS A 93 15.75 -3.28 14.22
N GLY A 94 15.02 -4.21 13.59
CA GLY A 94 13.85 -4.83 14.22
C GLY A 94 12.73 -3.84 14.52
N HIS A 95 12.71 -2.67 13.86
CA HIS A 95 11.64 -1.71 13.99
C HIS A 95 10.48 -2.12 13.06
N HIS A 96 9.56 -2.86 13.68
CA HIS A 96 8.14 -2.96 13.34
C HIS A 96 7.81 -3.47 11.93
N ASP A 97 8.13 -4.73 11.67
CA ASP A 97 7.19 -5.60 10.96
C ASP A 97 6.33 -6.32 12.03
N TYR A 98 5.42 -5.57 12.66
CA TYR A 98 4.55 -6.06 13.75
C TYR A 98 3.45 -7.00 13.22
N HIS A 99 3.40 -7.22 11.91
CA HIS A 99 2.43 -8.14 11.34
C HIS A 99 2.81 -9.59 11.67
N PRO A 100 1.84 -10.50 11.75
CA PRO A 100 2.10 -11.92 11.94
C PRO A 100 2.83 -12.54 10.75
N ASP A 101 3.56 -13.63 10.99
CA ASP A 101 4.28 -14.33 9.94
C ASP A 101 3.33 -14.89 8.86
N GLU A 102 2.11 -15.28 9.25
CA GLU A 102 1.04 -15.71 8.35
C GLU A 102 0.66 -14.64 7.32
N VAL A 103 0.73 -13.36 7.71
CA VAL A 103 0.55 -12.24 6.78
C VAL A 103 1.76 -12.12 5.87
N LYS A 104 2.97 -12.10 6.44
CA LYS A 104 4.22 -11.92 5.68
C LYS A 104 4.46 -13.04 4.68
N GLU A 105 4.02 -14.27 4.95
CA GLU A 105 4.16 -15.40 4.02
C GLU A 105 3.36 -15.18 2.74
N LYS A 106 2.16 -14.60 2.85
CA LYS A 106 1.24 -14.38 1.73
C LYS A 106 1.37 -13.00 1.08
N TYR A 107 1.77 -11.99 1.85
CA TYR A 107 1.69 -10.59 1.47
C TYR A 107 3.02 -9.86 1.63
N LEU A 108 3.24 -8.87 0.76
CA LEU A 108 4.22 -7.81 0.98
C LEU A 108 3.47 -6.62 1.56
N VAL A 109 3.72 -6.32 2.82
CA VAL A 109 3.17 -5.13 3.47
C VAL A 109 4.01 -3.92 3.08
N SER A 110 3.34 -2.81 2.75
CA SER A 110 3.96 -1.57 2.31
C SER A 110 3.52 -0.42 3.24
N PHE A 111 3.15 0.73 2.70
CA PHE A 111 2.85 1.93 3.48
C PHE A 111 1.59 1.77 4.33
N VAL A 112 1.60 2.37 5.52
CA VAL A 112 0.39 2.67 6.27
C VAL A 112 -0.42 3.71 5.48
N ILE A 113 -1.68 3.40 5.21
CA ILE A 113 -2.63 4.23 4.46
C ILE A 113 -3.73 4.81 5.36
N GLY A 114 -3.86 4.33 6.59
CA GLY A 114 -4.75 4.88 7.61
C GLY A 114 -4.38 4.36 9.00
N GLU A 115 -4.59 5.19 10.02
CA GLU A 115 -4.35 4.83 11.41
C GLU A 115 -5.44 5.47 12.27
N GLY A 116 -6.03 4.72 13.18
CA GLY A 116 -7.10 5.22 14.05
C GLY A 116 -7.40 4.29 15.21
N GLY A 117 -8.41 4.62 16.01
CA GLY A 117 -8.77 3.87 17.22
C GLY A 117 -9.18 2.40 16.99
N TYR A 118 -9.42 2.01 15.73
CA TYR A 118 -9.79 0.65 15.34
C TYR A 118 -8.64 -0.15 14.70
N GLY A 119 -7.40 0.34 14.85
CA GLY A 119 -6.20 -0.30 14.34
C GLY A 119 -5.56 0.42 13.16
N GLN A 120 -4.53 -0.23 12.60
CA GLN A 120 -3.71 0.30 11.51
C GLN A 120 -4.14 -0.31 10.18
N VAL A 121 -4.24 0.50 9.13
CA VAL A 121 -4.53 0.04 7.77
C VAL A 121 -3.30 0.25 6.89
N SER A 122 -2.80 -0.82 6.28
CA SER A 122 -1.62 -0.79 5.41
C SER A 122 -1.95 -1.25 3.99
N LEU A 123 -1.32 -0.66 2.98
CA LEU A 123 -1.30 -1.18 1.62
C LEU A 123 -0.52 -2.49 1.60
N VAL A 124 -1.10 -3.54 1.03
CA VAL A 124 -0.42 -4.82 0.86
C VAL A 124 -0.54 -5.34 -0.56
N PHE A 125 0.45 -6.14 -0.95
CA PHE A 125 0.47 -6.82 -2.24
C PHE A 125 0.49 -8.32 -2.05
N ASP A 126 -0.46 -9.00 -2.69
CA ASP A 126 -0.49 -10.46 -2.73
C ASP A 126 0.74 -10.99 -3.48
N LYS A 127 1.56 -11.81 -2.83
CA LYS A 127 2.80 -12.34 -3.41
C LYS A 127 2.54 -13.26 -4.61
N LYS A 128 1.38 -13.92 -4.67
CA LYS A 128 1.00 -14.81 -5.77
C LYS A 128 0.36 -14.03 -6.91
N THR A 129 -0.67 -13.25 -6.62
CA THR A 129 -1.51 -12.60 -7.65
C THR A 129 -1.01 -11.21 -8.05
N ARG A 130 -0.13 -10.61 -7.25
CA ARG A 130 0.41 -9.25 -7.43
C ARG A 130 -0.65 -8.15 -7.34
N LYS A 131 -1.87 -8.49 -6.90
CA LYS A 131 -2.96 -7.54 -6.66
C LYS A 131 -2.76 -6.78 -5.34
N LYS A 132 -3.22 -5.52 -5.33
CA LYS A 132 -3.23 -4.64 -4.16
C LYS A 132 -4.45 -4.92 -3.29
N TYR A 133 -4.27 -4.81 -1.98
CA TYR A 133 -5.32 -4.90 -0.97
C TYR A 133 -5.02 -3.92 0.17
N ALA A 134 -6.03 -3.64 0.99
CA ALA A 134 -5.87 -2.96 2.27
C ALA A 134 -5.87 -4.02 3.39
N LEU A 135 -4.89 -3.95 4.29
CA LEU A 135 -4.79 -4.80 5.48
C LEU A 135 -5.13 -3.95 6.70
N LYS A 136 -6.27 -4.20 7.34
CA LYS A 136 -6.59 -3.66 8.67
C LYS A 136 -6.05 -4.62 9.73
N TYR A 137 -5.03 -4.16 10.46
CA TYR A 137 -4.40 -4.85 11.57
C TYR A 137 -4.98 -4.35 12.90
N VAL A 138 -5.48 -5.26 13.72
CA VAL A 138 -6.04 -4.97 15.04
C VAL A 138 -5.47 -5.94 16.05
N GLU A 139 -4.88 -5.42 17.14
CA GLU A 139 -4.51 -6.25 18.29
C GLU A 139 -5.77 -6.75 19.00
N LYS A 140 -5.75 -7.99 19.45
CA LYS A 140 -6.89 -8.55 20.16
C LYS A 140 -6.92 -7.99 21.58
N ASP A 141 -8.06 -7.39 21.89
CA ASP A 141 -8.44 -7.03 23.24
C ASP A 141 -9.74 -7.81 23.56
N PRO A 142 -9.76 -8.62 24.65
CA PRO A 142 -10.95 -9.36 25.06
C PRO A 142 -12.22 -8.51 25.17
N GLU A 143 -12.11 -7.20 25.43
CA GLU A 143 -13.25 -6.30 25.54
C GLU A 143 -13.93 -6.03 24.19
N ILE A 144 -13.21 -6.13 23.07
CA ILE A 144 -13.70 -5.79 21.72
C ILE A 144 -13.73 -6.98 20.76
N GLU A 145 -13.14 -8.14 21.13
CA GLU A 145 -12.99 -9.29 20.24
C GLU A 145 -14.33 -9.78 19.67
N ASP A 146 -15.37 -9.89 20.50
CA ASP A 146 -16.71 -10.31 20.06
C ASP A 146 -17.32 -9.34 19.02
N SER A 147 -17.17 -8.04 19.28
CA SER A 147 -17.66 -6.98 18.38
C SER A 147 -16.92 -7.02 17.04
N LEU A 148 -15.59 -7.19 17.08
CA LEU A 148 -14.74 -7.25 15.90
C LEU A 148 -14.99 -8.52 15.08
N MET A 149 -15.19 -9.66 15.72
CA MET A 149 -15.56 -10.90 15.03
C MET A 149 -16.95 -10.81 14.39
N MET A 150 -17.88 -10.08 15.01
CA MET A 150 -19.17 -9.78 14.41
C MET A 150 -19.03 -8.87 13.17
N GLU A 151 -18.18 -7.83 13.22
CA GLU A 151 -17.85 -6.99 12.06
C GLU A 151 -17.31 -7.83 10.89
N VAL A 152 -16.36 -8.72 11.17
CA VAL A 152 -15.81 -9.62 10.15
C VAL A 152 -16.87 -10.54 9.56
N LYS A 153 -17.75 -11.10 10.39
CA LYS A 153 -18.83 -11.98 9.95
C LYS A 153 -19.83 -11.23 9.04
N ILE A 154 -20.09 -9.97 9.33
CA ILE A 154 -20.91 -9.10 8.48
C ILE A 154 -20.20 -8.92 7.14
N LEU A 155 -18.95 -8.45 7.14
CA LEU A 155 -18.17 -8.18 5.93
C LEU A 155 -18.07 -9.39 4.99
N GLN A 156 -17.93 -10.60 5.55
CA GLN A 156 -17.86 -11.86 4.79
C GLN A 156 -19.12 -12.19 3.98
N GLN A 157 -20.28 -11.63 4.35
CA GLN A 157 -21.56 -11.90 3.71
C GLN A 157 -21.93 -10.85 2.66
N LEU A 158 -21.16 -9.78 2.55
CA LEU A 158 -21.44 -8.66 1.65
C LEU A 158 -20.85 -8.94 0.26
N ASP A 159 -21.69 -8.83 -0.75
CA ASP A 159 -21.32 -8.89 -2.16
C ASP A 159 -22.16 -7.89 -2.94
N HIS A 160 -21.61 -6.68 -3.13
CA HIS A 160 -22.27 -5.60 -3.84
C HIS A 160 -21.23 -4.63 -4.43
N PRO A 161 -21.38 -4.14 -5.67
CA PRO A 161 -20.35 -3.35 -6.37
C PRO A 161 -20.00 -2.00 -5.72
N PHE A 162 -20.83 -1.50 -4.80
CA PHE A 162 -20.60 -0.26 -4.05
C PHE A 162 -20.39 -0.49 -2.54
N VAL A 163 -20.07 -1.73 -2.15
CA VAL A 163 -19.70 -2.11 -0.78
C VAL A 163 -18.32 -2.75 -0.82
N ILE A 164 -17.47 -2.39 0.14
CA ILE A 164 -16.09 -2.87 0.16
C ILE A 164 -16.03 -4.41 0.22
N HIS A 165 -15.33 -5.02 -0.73
CA HIS A 165 -15.19 -6.46 -0.81
C HIS A 165 -14.21 -7.00 0.24
N PHE A 166 -14.68 -7.96 1.04
CA PHE A 166 -13.84 -8.73 1.95
C PHE A 166 -13.08 -9.82 1.18
N LYS A 167 -11.74 -9.87 1.35
CA LYS A 167 -10.90 -10.89 0.73
C LYS A 167 -10.68 -12.10 1.63
N GLU A 168 -10.06 -11.88 2.78
CA GLU A 168 -9.76 -12.94 3.75
C GLU A 168 -9.53 -12.36 5.16
N LEU A 169 -9.60 -13.25 6.15
CA LEU A 169 -9.22 -12.98 7.53
C LEU A 169 -8.02 -13.84 7.88
N ILE A 170 -6.98 -13.23 8.44
CA ILE A 170 -5.90 -13.94 9.13
C ILE A 170 -6.09 -13.68 10.63
N ASN A 171 -6.50 -14.73 11.36
CA ASN A 171 -6.79 -14.66 12.79
C ASN A 171 -5.68 -15.38 13.55
N THR A 172 -4.95 -14.65 14.38
CA THR A 172 -3.85 -15.18 15.20
C THR A 172 -4.24 -15.17 16.68
N SER A 173 -3.34 -15.64 17.56
CA SER A 173 -3.54 -15.58 19.01
C SER A 173 -3.75 -14.15 19.51
N ASP A 174 -3.01 -13.19 18.93
CA ASP A 174 -2.87 -11.85 19.50
C ASP A 174 -3.40 -10.75 18.58
N SER A 175 -3.80 -11.07 17.35
CA SER A 175 -4.27 -10.08 16.38
C SER A 175 -5.25 -10.62 15.34
N LEU A 176 -6.06 -9.71 14.81
CA LEU A 176 -6.94 -9.89 13.67
C LEU A 176 -6.45 -9.06 12.50
N CYS A 177 -6.21 -9.72 11.37
CA CYS A 177 -5.71 -9.14 10.13
C CYS A 177 -6.79 -9.28 9.05
N ILE A 178 -7.49 -8.20 8.74
CA ILE A 178 -8.62 -8.17 7.81
C ILE A 178 -8.16 -7.64 6.46
N LEU A 179 -8.22 -8.48 5.42
CA LEU A 179 -7.84 -8.10 4.05
C LEU A 179 -9.08 -7.64 3.29
N LEU A 180 -9.05 -6.41 2.81
CA LEU A 180 -10.12 -5.74 2.07
C LEU A 180 -9.63 -5.32 0.69
N GLU A 181 -10.54 -5.11 -0.25
CA GLU A 181 -10.17 -4.49 -1.53
C GLU A 181 -9.53 -3.10 -1.32
N MET A 182 -8.57 -2.77 -2.19
CA MET A 182 -7.90 -1.48 -2.15
C MET A 182 -8.69 -0.44 -2.95
N MET A 183 -9.20 0.58 -2.25
CA MET A 183 -9.86 1.74 -2.87
C MET A 183 -8.84 2.79 -3.31
N GLU A 184 -8.46 2.79 -4.60
CA GLU A 184 -7.46 3.72 -5.15
C GLU A 184 -7.97 5.17 -5.30
N GLY A 185 -9.28 5.39 -5.14
CA GLY A 185 -9.92 6.69 -5.32
C GLY A 185 -9.65 7.72 -4.22
N GLY A 186 -9.05 7.31 -3.09
CA GLY A 186 -8.96 8.15 -1.90
C GLY A 186 -10.32 8.43 -1.29
N ASP A 187 -10.33 9.31 -0.29
CA ASP A 187 -11.54 9.70 0.43
C ASP A 187 -12.39 10.69 -0.37
N LEU A 188 -13.71 10.58 -0.25
CA LEU A 188 -14.65 11.49 -0.88
C LEU A 188 -14.52 12.91 -0.32
N TYR A 189 -14.19 13.06 0.96
CA TYR A 189 -13.92 14.37 1.56
C TYR A 189 -12.76 15.11 0.87
N ALA A 190 -11.65 14.41 0.59
CA ALA A 190 -10.50 15.01 -0.11
C ALA A 190 -10.85 15.52 -1.52
N ARG A 191 -12.00 15.11 -2.07
CA ARG A 191 -12.53 15.59 -3.35
C ARG A 191 -13.53 16.73 -3.21
N ILE A 192 -14.01 17.00 -2.00
CA ILE A 192 -14.91 18.08 -1.65
C ILE A 192 -14.06 19.16 -0.96
N ASP A 193 -13.39 19.97 -1.77
CA ASP A 193 -12.60 21.13 -1.32
C ASP A 193 -13.49 22.39 -1.44
N PRO A 194 -13.47 23.34 -0.49
CA PRO A 194 -14.09 24.65 -0.68
C PRO A 194 -13.75 25.35 -2.01
N GLU A 195 -12.57 25.10 -2.61
CA GLU A 195 -12.20 25.64 -3.93
C GLU A 195 -12.58 24.75 -5.12
N ASN A 196 -13.05 23.53 -4.88
CA ASN A 196 -13.38 22.56 -5.94
C ASN A 196 -14.72 21.87 -5.64
N THR A 197 -15.81 22.44 -6.15
CA THR A 197 -17.15 21.87 -5.99
C THR A 197 -17.39 20.75 -7.00
N LEU A 198 -17.86 19.60 -6.51
CA LEU A 198 -18.31 18.52 -7.37
C LEU A 198 -19.53 18.97 -8.17
N THR A 199 -19.54 18.69 -9.48
CA THR A 199 -20.71 18.98 -10.32
C THR A 199 -21.94 18.22 -9.83
N GLU A 200 -23.13 18.77 -10.10
CA GLU A 200 -24.39 18.11 -9.74
C GLU A 200 -24.49 16.69 -10.32
N ASP A 201 -24.00 16.48 -11.53
CA ASP A 201 -24.00 15.16 -12.19
C ASP A 201 -23.07 14.17 -11.49
N THR A 202 -21.88 14.62 -11.06
CA THR A 202 -20.97 13.79 -10.25
C THR A 202 -21.60 13.44 -8.90
N LEU A 203 -22.24 14.41 -8.24
CA LEU A 203 -22.91 14.21 -6.96
C LEU A 203 -24.08 13.24 -7.07
N LYS A 204 -24.90 13.33 -8.12
CA LYS A 204 -25.99 12.38 -8.40
C LYS A 204 -25.46 10.95 -8.51
N LEU A 205 -24.33 10.74 -9.18
CA LEU A 205 -23.73 9.42 -9.32
C LEU A 205 -23.25 8.87 -7.97
N ILE A 206 -22.54 9.68 -7.19
CA ILE A 206 -22.06 9.28 -5.85
C ILE A 206 -23.26 8.95 -4.94
N PHE A 207 -24.28 9.80 -4.95
CA PHE A 207 -25.49 9.59 -4.15
C PHE A 207 -26.21 8.29 -4.56
N PHE A 208 -26.34 8.02 -5.85
CA PHE A 208 -26.90 6.77 -6.35
C PHE A 208 -26.11 5.55 -5.85
N GLN A 209 -24.78 5.57 -5.94
CA GLN A 209 -23.91 4.48 -5.47
C GLN A 209 -24.10 4.23 -3.96
N THR A 210 -24.10 5.31 -3.16
CA THR A 210 -24.30 5.25 -1.70
C THR A 210 -25.67 4.69 -1.35
N VAL A 211 -26.75 5.19 -1.96
CA VAL A 211 -28.12 4.72 -1.69
C VAL A 211 -28.29 3.26 -2.11
N SER A 212 -27.70 2.85 -3.24
CA SER A 212 -27.72 1.45 -3.68
C SER A 212 -27.01 0.53 -2.67
N ALA A 213 -25.84 0.93 -2.16
CA ALA A 213 -25.12 0.20 -1.13
C ALA A 213 -25.93 0.10 0.18
N VAL A 214 -26.50 1.22 0.64
CA VAL A 214 -27.32 1.27 1.86
C VAL A 214 -28.56 0.40 1.73
N LYS A 215 -29.25 0.48 0.58
CA LYS A 215 -30.40 -0.39 0.31
C LYS A 215 -30.00 -1.86 0.40
N TYR A 216 -28.89 -2.24 -0.23
CA TYR A 216 -28.40 -3.61 -0.15
C TYR A 216 -28.14 -4.06 1.30
N LEU A 217 -27.46 -3.23 2.11
CA LEU A 217 -27.23 -3.53 3.54
C LEU A 217 -28.55 -3.72 4.28
N HIS A 218 -29.52 -2.83 4.06
CA HIS A 218 -30.84 -2.91 4.68
C HIS A 218 -31.61 -4.17 4.26
N ASP A 219 -31.53 -4.57 2.99
CA ASP A 219 -32.15 -5.80 2.48
C ASP A 219 -31.52 -7.06 3.13
N GLN A 220 -30.26 -6.98 3.59
CA GLN A 220 -29.57 -8.00 4.38
C GLN A 220 -29.82 -7.89 5.91
N GLY A 221 -30.67 -6.96 6.35
CA GLY A 221 -30.95 -6.72 7.76
C GLY A 221 -29.80 -6.04 8.52
N ILE A 222 -28.87 -5.40 7.82
CA ILE A 222 -27.70 -4.74 8.39
C ILE A 222 -27.90 -3.23 8.34
N THR A 223 -27.65 -2.55 9.46
CA THR A 223 -27.59 -1.07 9.51
C THR A 223 -26.13 -0.66 9.61
N HIS A 224 -25.66 0.21 8.70
CA HIS A 224 -24.26 0.66 8.67
C HIS A 224 -23.82 1.40 9.95
N ARG A 225 -24.70 2.22 10.52
CA ARG A 225 -24.51 3.01 11.78
C ARG A 225 -23.42 4.08 11.80
N ASP A 226 -22.41 4.04 10.93
CA ASP A 226 -21.39 5.11 10.82
C ASP A 226 -21.23 5.63 9.37
N LEU A 227 -22.36 5.95 8.71
CA LEU A 227 -22.32 6.43 7.33
C LEU A 227 -21.96 7.92 7.30
N LYS A 228 -20.70 8.21 6.96
CA LYS A 228 -20.12 9.56 6.90
C LYS A 228 -19.29 9.74 5.63
N VAL A 229 -19.09 10.99 5.23
CA VAL A 229 -18.20 11.39 4.12
C VAL A 229 -16.71 11.37 4.54
N SER A 230 -16.43 10.87 5.77
CA SER A 230 -15.22 10.89 6.60
C SER A 230 -14.86 12.25 7.23
N LEU A 231 -14.73 12.25 8.57
CA LEU A 231 -14.20 13.29 9.46
C LEU A 231 -13.29 12.55 10.46
N SER A 232 -12.00 12.91 10.50
CA SER A 232 -11.01 12.59 11.54
C SER A 232 -9.71 13.34 11.17
N PHE A 233 -9.27 14.42 11.83
CA PHE A 233 -9.20 14.72 13.27
C PHE A 233 -9.60 16.18 13.62
N GLU A 234 -9.98 16.36 14.89
CA GLU A 234 -10.10 17.63 15.63
C GLU A 234 -8.72 18.33 15.84
N PRO A 235 -8.70 19.64 16.20
CA PRO A 235 -7.61 20.59 15.92
C PRO A 235 -6.26 20.35 16.59
#